data_AF-A0A2W6ZHB3-F1
#
_entry.id   AF-A0A2W6ZHB3-F1
#
_cell.length_a   1.000
_cell.length_b   1.000
_cell.length_c   1.000
_cell.angle_alpha   90.00
_cell.angle_beta   90.00
_cell.angle_gamma   90.00
#
_symmetry.space_group_name_H-M   'P 1'
#
loop_
_entity.id
_entity.type
_entity.pdbx_description
1 polymer ?
#
loop_
_entity_poly.entity_id
_entity_poly.type
_entity_poly.pdbx_seq_one_letter_code
_entity_poly.pdbx_strand_id
1 'polypeptide(L)'
;MDLDALLDRITQLKAAQKSIETELTPLLDQLHAAFDSGELDASFSHNDFSFCWSPGRVSYTYPEPLRLQEQSLKQAQKSAIESGTATVQHGNPFWTIKAPRPI
;
A
#
# COMPACT_ATOMS: atom_id res chain seq x y z
N MET A 1 -33.46 2.96 -8.64
CA MET A 1 -32.52 2.69 -9.75
C MET A 1 -32.63 1.21 -10.03
N ASP A 2 -32.99 0.83 -11.26
CA ASP A 2 -33.00 -0.57 -11.67
C ASP A 2 -31.56 -1.06 -11.94
N LEU A 3 -31.41 -2.35 -12.24
CA LEU A 3 -30.11 -2.98 -12.45
C LEU A 3 -29.38 -2.38 -13.66
N ASP A 4 -30.10 -2.08 -14.74
CA ASP A 4 -29.48 -1.55 -15.95
C ASP A 4 -28.94 -0.13 -15.73
N ALA A 5 -29.69 0.74 -15.06
CA ALA A 5 -29.23 2.06 -14.68
C ALA A 5 -28.04 2.02 -13.70
N LEU A 6 -27.98 1.01 -12.82
CA LEU A 6 -26.80 0.76 -11.96
C LEU A 6 -25.57 0.44 -12.80
N LEU A 7 -25.69 -0.50 -13.74
CA LEU A 7 -24.60 -0.97 -14.58
C LEU A 7 -24.10 0.13 -15.54
N ASP A 8 -25.01 0.93 -16.09
CA ASP A 8 -24.67 2.09 -16.91
C ASP A 8 -23.89 3.12 -16.10
N ARG A 9 -24.33 3.41 -14.87
CA ARG A 9 -23.62 4.36 -14.00
C ARG A 9 -22.22 3.87 -13.65
N ILE A 10 -22.05 2.59 -13.36
CA ILE A 10 -20.74 1.98 -13.08
C ILE A 10 -19.83 2.11 -14.32
N THR A 11 -20.35 1.80 -15.50
CA THR A 11 -19.58 1.85 -16.76
C THR A 11 -19.13 3.27 -17.08
N GLN A 12 -20.02 4.25 -16.95
CA GLN A 12 -19.68 5.67 -17.13
C GLN A 12 -18.61 6.14 -16.14
N LEU A 13 -18.73 5.77 -14.86
CA LEU A 13 -17.73 6.12 -13.86
C LEU A 13 -16.37 5.45 -14.13
N LYS A 14 -16.36 4.21 -14.64
CA LYS A 14 -15.12 3.53 -15.05
C LYS A 14 -14.46 4.19 -16.26
N ALA A 15 -15.25 4.62 -17.23
CA ALA A 15 -14.73 5.37 -18.38
C ALA A 15 -14.14 6.72 -17.94
N ALA A 16 -14.83 7.45 -17.05
CA ALA A 16 -14.34 8.71 -16.51
C ALA A 16 -13.06 8.53 -15.68
N GLN A 17 -13.00 7.50 -14.82
CA GLN A 17 -11.78 7.14 -14.07
C GLN A 17 -10.60 6.92 -15.02
N LYS A 18 -10.81 6.14 -16.08
CA LYS A 18 -9.75 5.86 -17.08
C LYS A 18 -9.31 7.11 -17.84
N SER A 19 -10.24 8.01 -18.18
CA SER A 19 -9.89 9.29 -18.83
C SER A 19 -9.01 10.15 -17.93
N ILE A 20 -9.43 10.33 -16.68
CA ILE A 20 -8.68 11.11 -15.68
C ILE A 20 -7.29 10.49 -15.45
N GLU A 21 -7.20 9.17 -15.34
CA GLU A 21 -5.92 8.47 -15.20
C GLU A 21 -5.01 8.70 -16.42
N THR A 22 -5.58 8.64 -17.63
CA THR A 22 -4.84 8.90 -18.88
C THR A 22 -4.28 10.32 -18.94
N GLU A 23 -5.01 11.30 -18.41
CA GLU A 23 -4.56 12.70 -18.32
C GLU A 23 -3.55 12.92 -17.18
N LEU A 24 -3.72 12.22 -16.05
CA LEU A 24 -2.88 12.38 -14.87
C LEU A 24 -1.50 11.72 -15.03
N THR A 25 -1.41 10.55 -15.67
CA THR A 25 -0.13 9.82 -15.86
C THR A 25 0.99 10.69 -16.43
N PRO A 26 0.84 11.38 -17.58
CA PRO A 26 1.93 12.20 -18.13
C PRO A 26 2.29 13.41 -17.25
N LEU A 27 1.38 13.89 -16.39
CA LEU A 27 1.69 14.96 -15.42
C LEU A 27 2.53 14.41 -14.26
N LEU A 28 2.24 13.20 -13.80
CA LEU A 28 3.06 12.52 -12.77
C LEU A 28 4.44 12.15 -13.30
N ASP A 29 4.55 11.78 -14.58
CA ASP A 29 5.85 11.53 -15.23
C ASP A 29 6.70 12.82 -15.30
N GLN A 30 6.08 13.95 -15.62
CA GLN A 30 6.75 15.26 -15.59
C GLN A 30 7.16 15.66 -14.17
N LEU A 31 6.30 15.42 -13.18
CA LEU A 31 6.61 15.66 -11.77
C LEU A 31 7.82 14.81 -11.32
N HIS A 32 7.88 13.55 -11.78
CA HIS A 32 9.01 12.66 -11.50
C HIS A 32 10.30 13.15 -12.16
N ALA A 33 10.24 13.61 -13.42
CA ALA A 33 11.39 14.19 -14.10
C ALA A 33 11.92 15.45 -13.39
N ALA A 34 11.04 16.31 -12.87
CA ALA A 34 11.42 17.48 -12.09
C ALA A 34 12.03 17.11 -10.72
N PHE A 35 11.58 16.01 -10.11
CA PHE A 35 12.24 15.47 -8.92
C PHE A 35 13.64 14.93 -9.24
N ASP A 36 13.80 14.18 -10.34
CA ASP A 36 15.10 13.63 -10.77
C ASP A 36 16.09 14.72 -11.20
N SER A 37 15.62 15.85 -11.74
CA SER A 37 16.45 17.02 -12.08
C SER A 37 16.83 17.86 -10.86
N GLY A 38 16.25 17.59 -9.69
CA GLY A 38 16.48 18.33 -8.45
C GLY A 38 15.72 19.65 -8.35
N GLU A 39 14.72 19.88 -9.20
CA GLU A 39 13.86 21.08 -9.17
C GLU A 39 12.84 21.06 -8.03
N LEU A 40 12.57 19.88 -7.45
CA LEU A 40 11.59 19.67 -6.39
C LEU A 40 12.18 18.87 -5.22
N ASP A 41 11.78 19.25 -4.01
CA ASP A 41 12.07 18.46 -2.81
C ASP A 41 11.25 17.17 -2.77
N ALA A 42 11.75 16.15 -2.08
CA ALA A 42 11.03 14.88 -1.88
C ALA A 42 9.72 15.03 -1.09
N SER A 43 9.54 16.14 -0.39
CA SER A 43 8.30 16.47 0.31
C SER A 43 8.01 17.96 0.23
N PHE A 44 6.83 18.32 -0.27
CA PHE A 44 6.39 19.71 -0.38
C PHE A 44 4.86 19.79 -0.38
N SER A 45 4.32 21.00 -0.29
CA SER A 45 2.88 21.25 -0.37
C SER A 45 2.54 22.27 -1.44
N HIS A 46 1.40 22.08 -2.12
CA HIS A 46 0.87 23.01 -3.12
C HIS A 46 -0.67 23.00 -3.04
N ASN A 47 -1.30 24.18 -2.91
CA ASN A 47 -2.75 24.37 -2.80
C ASN A 47 -3.42 23.44 -1.76
N ASP A 48 -2.87 23.37 -0.55
CA ASP A 48 -3.34 22.50 0.55
C ASP A 48 -3.18 20.98 0.32
N PHE A 49 -2.58 20.57 -0.81
CA PHE A 49 -2.17 19.18 -1.04
C PHE A 49 -0.70 18.99 -0.66
N SER A 50 -0.40 17.85 -0.02
CA SER A 50 0.97 17.44 0.28
C SER A 50 1.43 16.37 -0.71
N PHE A 51 2.60 16.58 -1.27
CA PHE A 51 3.31 15.67 -2.16
C PHE A 51 4.46 15.05 -1.39
N CYS A 52 4.54 13.72 -1.40
CA CYS A 52 5.62 12.96 -0.77
C CYS A 52 6.10 11.90 -1.76
N TRP A 53 7.34 12.02 -2.22
CA TRP A 53 7.98 10.98 -3.01
C TRP A 53 8.42 9.83 -2.09
N SER A 54 8.23 8.61 -2.58
CA SER A 54 8.70 7.40 -1.92
C SER A 54 9.41 6.53 -2.95
N PRO A 55 10.60 5.97 -2.66
CA PRO A 55 11.35 5.11 -3.57
C PRO A 55 10.68 3.74 -3.83
N GLY A 56 9.44 3.57 -3.39
CA GLY A 56 8.74 2.30 -3.38
C GLY A 56 9.12 1.41 -2.20
N ARG A 57 8.48 0.25 -2.11
CA ARG A 57 8.74 -0.73 -1.05
C ARG A 57 10.02 -1.49 -1.37
N VAL A 58 11.06 -1.29 -0.56
CA VAL A 58 12.24 -2.16 -0.60
C VAL A 58 11.80 -3.58 -0.25
N SER A 59 11.99 -4.50 -1.20
CA SER A 59 11.71 -5.92 -1.02
C SER A 59 13.01 -6.69 -1.25
N TYR A 60 13.38 -7.55 -0.30
CA TYR A 60 14.58 -8.36 -0.39
C TYR A 60 14.23 -9.75 -0.93
N THR A 61 14.99 -10.19 -1.93
CA THR A 61 14.98 -11.60 -2.33
C THR A 61 16.16 -12.27 -1.66
N TYR A 62 15.88 -13.15 -0.70
CA TYR A 62 16.93 -13.87 0.01
C TYR A 62 17.47 -15.05 -0.82
N PRO A 63 18.78 -15.34 -0.72
CA PRO A 63 19.38 -16.48 -1.37
C PRO A 63 18.76 -17.79 -0.85
N GLU A 64 18.84 -18.83 -1.66
CA GLU A 64 18.19 -20.12 -1.43
C GLU A 64 18.46 -20.71 -0.02
N PRO A 65 19.69 -20.68 0.51
CA PRO A 65 19.95 -21.22 1.85
C PRO A 65 19.17 -20.53 2.97
N LEU A 66 19.02 -19.19 2.89
CA LEU A 66 18.26 -18.42 3.87
C LEU A 66 16.76 -18.70 3.78
N ARG A 67 16.25 -18.90 2.56
CA ARG A 67 14.84 -19.27 2.35
C ARG A 67 14.51 -20.64 2.92
N LEU A 68 15.40 -21.63 2.73
CA LEU A 68 15.25 -22.95 3.33
C LEU A 68 15.25 -22.85 4.86
N GLN A 69 16.16 -22.07 5.43
CA GLN A 69 16.22 -21.85 6.86
C GLN A 69 14.95 -21.18 7.41
N GLU A 70 14.40 -20.18 6.72
CA GLU A 70 13.10 -19.58 7.09
C GLU A 70 11.96 -20.60 7.03
N GLN A 71 11.94 -21.48 6.02
CA GLN A 71 10.94 -22.51 5.89
C GLN A 71 11.04 -23.53 7.05
N SER A 72 12.24 -23.98 7.38
CA SER A 72 12.50 -24.84 8.53
C SER A 72 12.11 -24.17 9.84
N LEU A 73 12.40 -22.88 10.01
CA LEU A 73 12.01 -22.12 11.20
C LEU A 73 10.49 -22.02 11.33
N LYS A 74 9.77 -21.70 10.24
CA LYS A 74 8.30 -21.66 10.23
C LYS A 74 7.70 -23.02 10.60
N GLN A 75 8.27 -24.10 10.06
CA GLN A 75 7.84 -25.46 10.39
C GLN A 75 8.07 -25.76 11.87
N ALA A 76 9.26 -25.44 12.41
CA ALA A 76 9.59 -25.64 13.81
C ALA A 76 8.71 -24.82 14.76
N GLN A 77 8.42 -23.56 14.42
CA GLN A 77 7.49 -22.70 15.16
C GLN A 77 6.09 -23.32 15.21
N LYS A 78 5.58 -23.79 14.06
CA LYS A 78 4.28 -24.47 13.99
C LYS A 78 4.25 -25.73 14.85
N SER A 79 5.27 -26.57 14.75
CA SER A 79 5.39 -27.77 15.58
C SER A 79 5.52 -27.45 17.07
N ALA A 80 6.18 -26.35 17.46
CA ALA A 80 6.28 -25.94 18.86
C ALA A 80 4.92 -25.51 19.43
N ILE A 81 4.10 -24.84 18.62
CA ILE A 81 2.71 -24.49 18.99
C ILE A 81 1.87 -25.76 19.11
N GLU A 82 1.91 -26.65 18.12
CA GLU A 82 1.13 -27.90 18.10
C GLU A 82 1.51 -28.87 19.23
N SER A 83 2.79 -28.93 19.57
CA SER A 83 3.32 -29.78 20.67
C SER A 83 3.17 -29.15 22.06
N GLY A 84 2.65 -27.92 22.16
CA GLY A 84 2.48 -27.21 23.43
C GLY A 84 3.78 -26.77 24.10
N THR A 85 4.92 -26.85 23.40
CA THR A 85 6.22 -26.38 23.89
C THR A 85 6.39 -24.86 23.72
N ALA A 86 5.60 -24.24 22.85
CA ALA A 86 5.51 -22.79 22.74
C ALA A 86 4.68 -22.19 23.89
N THR A 87 5.20 -21.13 24.52
CA THR A 87 4.47 -20.35 25.53
C THR A 87 3.76 -19.18 24.86
N VAL A 88 2.44 -19.05 25.07
CA VAL A 88 1.67 -17.91 24.59
C VAL A 88 1.88 -16.71 25.51
N GLN A 89 2.27 -15.56 24.96
CA GLN A 89 2.33 -14.29 25.66
C GLN A 89 1.39 -13.29 24.99
N HIS A 90 0.47 -12.72 25.76
CA HIS A 90 -0.39 -11.64 25.30
C HIS A 90 0.20 -10.30 25.73
N GLY A 91 0.36 -9.39 24.77
CA GLY A 91 0.58 -7.98 25.09
C GLY A 91 -0.67 -7.34 25.69
N ASN A 92 -0.52 -6.15 26.28
CA ASN A 92 -1.67 -5.41 26.81
C ASN A 92 -2.69 -5.12 25.70
N PRO A 93 -3.97 -5.46 25.88
CA PRO A 93 -5.01 -5.11 24.92
C PRO A 93 -5.15 -3.59 24.83
N PHE A 94 -5.23 -3.06 23.62
CA PHE A 94 -5.43 -1.62 23.37
C PHE A 94 -6.56 -1.39 22.36
N TRP A 95 -7.30 -0.30 22.57
CA TRP A 95 -8.29 0.19 21.63
C TRP A 95 -7.65 1.22 20.71
N THR A 96 -7.99 1.21 19.42
CA THR A 96 -7.62 2.27 18.48
C THR A 96 -8.85 3.12 18.17
N ILE A 97 -8.81 4.40 18.55
CA ILE A 97 -9.86 5.38 18.24
C ILE A 97 -9.35 6.24 17.07
N LYS A 98 -10.11 6.31 15.97
CA LYS A 98 -9.79 7.15 14.81
C LYS A 98 -10.79 8.31 14.73
N ALA A 99 -10.31 9.51 14.43
CA ALA A 99 -11.17 10.67 14.22
C ALA A 99 -12.04 10.50 12.96
N PRO A 100 -13.28 11.02 12.93
CA PRO A 100 -14.10 11.06 11.72
C PRO A 100 -13.42 11.91 10.65
N ARG A 101 -13.44 11.46 9.39
CA ARG A 101 -13.00 12.30 8.28
C ARG A 101 -14.03 13.43 8.07
N PRO A 102 -13.60 14.69 7.86
CA PRO A 102 -14.52 15.77 7.54
C PRO A 102 -15.25 15.45 6.22
N ILE A 103 -16.55 15.79 6.22
CA ILE A 103 -17.52 15.56 5.14
C ILE A 103 -17.24 16.53 3.99
#